data_AF-A0A959B8F7-F1
#
_entry.id   AF-A0A959B8F7-F1
#
_cell.length_a   1.000
_cell.length_b   1.000
_cell.length_c   1.000
_cell.angle_alpha   90.00
_cell.angle_beta   90.00
_cell.angle_gamma   90.00
#
_symmetry.space_group_name_H-M   'P 1'
#
loop_
_entity.id
_entity.type
_entity.pdbx_description
1 polymer ?
#
loop_
_entity_poly.entity_id
_entity_poly.type
_entity_poly.pdbx_seq_one_letter_code
_entity_poly.pdbx_strand_id
1 'polypeptide(L)'
;MDVAILCPIPAEYNAIRAHLEHPREEQKEGQYYTVGAFRGGCQRYRIVLRETGSRNNEVALAAERAIRQYQPKIIILAGIAGGVKDVVVGDVVVGTQAYGYEAGKSTDAGFSSRPNVLPYSRELIELAKVVERSGAWRQRLPTHTSPLPKVYFGPIASGDQVVASTRSEAYRTIKAHYNDTLALEMES
;
A
#
# COMPACT_ATOMS: atom_id res chain seq x y z
N MET A 1 -3.53 -9.98 -17.20
CA MET A 1 -3.14 -8.56 -16.99
C MET A 1 -1.67 -8.54 -16.55
N ASP A 2 -0.91 -7.45 -16.68
CA ASP A 2 0.48 -7.46 -16.17
C ASP A 2 0.51 -7.09 -14.69
N VAL A 3 -0.14 -5.98 -14.32
CA VAL A 3 -0.18 -5.48 -12.93
C VAL A 3 -1.61 -5.11 -12.55
N ALA A 4 -2.01 -5.44 -11.33
CA ALA A 4 -3.17 -4.87 -10.66
C ALA A 4 -2.70 -3.86 -9.60
N ILE A 5 -3.32 -2.68 -9.59
CA ILE A 5 -3.06 -1.65 -8.59
C ILE A 5 -4.37 -1.35 -7.86
N LEU A 6 -4.33 -1.47 -6.54
CA LEU A 6 -5.44 -1.17 -5.64
C LEU A 6 -5.14 0.13 -4.90
N CYS A 7 -6.13 1.01 -4.85
CA CYS A 7 -6.05 2.29 -4.16
C CYS A 7 -7.23 2.44 -3.20
N PRO A 8 -6.98 2.59 -1.89
CA PRO A 8 -8.03 2.80 -0.91
C PRO A 8 -8.94 3.99 -1.18
N ILE A 9 -8.39 5.15 -1.56
CA ILE A 9 -9.15 6.40 -1.71
C ILE A 9 -9.09 7.03 -3.12
N PRO A 10 -10.06 7.89 -3.50
CA PRO A 10 -10.11 8.51 -4.83
C PRO A 10 -8.87 9.32 -5.20
N ALA A 11 -8.23 9.98 -4.24
CA ALA A 11 -7.05 10.81 -4.51
C ALA A 11 -5.87 9.96 -5.03
N GLU A 12 -5.64 8.81 -4.41
CA GLU A 12 -4.59 7.85 -4.78
C GLU A 12 -4.88 7.24 -6.15
N TYR A 13 -6.13 6.78 -6.33
CA TYR A 13 -6.60 6.23 -7.58
C TYR A 13 -6.43 7.23 -8.73
N ASN A 14 -6.83 8.48 -8.54
CA ASN A 14 -6.73 9.52 -9.57
C ASN A 14 -5.27 9.87 -9.90
N ALA A 15 -4.38 9.88 -8.90
CA ALA A 15 -2.96 10.11 -9.11
C ALA A 15 -2.36 9.02 -10.01
N ILE A 16 -2.69 7.75 -9.78
CA ILE A 16 -2.18 6.64 -10.61
C ILE A 16 -2.84 6.63 -11.98
N ARG A 17 -4.16 6.89 -12.06
CA ARG A 17 -4.92 6.94 -13.31
C ARG A 17 -4.33 7.96 -14.30
N ALA A 18 -3.84 9.09 -13.80
CA ALA A 18 -3.23 10.15 -14.62
C ALA A 18 -1.97 9.69 -15.39
N HIS A 19 -1.34 8.59 -14.98
CA HIS A 19 -0.18 8.00 -15.66
C HIS A 19 -0.54 6.92 -16.70
N LEU A 20 -1.81 6.56 -16.84
CA LEU A 20 -2.25 5.53 -17.78
C LEU A 20 -2.46 6.11 -19.18
N GLU A 21 -1.90 5.44 -20.18
CA GLU A 21 -2.21 5.64 -21.60
C GLU A 21 -3.52 4.91 -21.94
N HIS A 22 -4.46 5.64 -22.56
CA HIS A 22 -5.77 5.16 -23.02
C HIS A 22 -6.60 4.45 -21.93
N PRO A 23 -6.83 5.09 -20.77
CA PRO A 23 -7.66 4.50 -19.71
C PRO A 23 -9.09 4.30 -20.22
N ARG A 24 -9.64 3.12 -19.97
CA ARG A 24 -11.05 2.79 -20.22
C ARG A 24 -11.64 2.11 -19.00
N GLU A 25 -12.93 2.30 -18.78
CA GLU A 25 -13.66 1.57 -17.76
C GLU A 25 -14.13 0.21 -18.29
N GLU A 26 -13.94 -0.83 -17.49
CA GLU A 26 -14.46 -2.17 -17.73
C GLU A 26 -15.31 -2.59 -16.53
N GLN A 27 -16.49 -3.15 -16.80
CA GLN A 27 -17.36 -3.70 -15.75
C GLN A 27 -17.17 -5.22 -15.67
N LYS A 28 -16.90 -5.75 -14.48
CA LYS A 28 -16.83 -7.18 -14.18
C LYS A 28 -17.60 -7.45 -12.90
N GLU A 29 -18.60 -8.34 -12.95
CA GLU A 29 -19.40 -8.75 -11.79
C GLU A 29 -19.93 -7.57 -10.97
N GLY A 30 -20.46 -6.55 -11.67
CA GLY A 30 -21.02 -5.35 -11.03
C GLY A 30 -19.99 -4.35 -10.49
N GLN A 31 -18.69 -4.60 -10.65
CA GLN A 31 -17.61 -3.68 -10.26
C GLN A 31 -16.96 -3.04 -11.48
N TYR A 32 -16.54 -1.78 -11.34
CA TYR A 32 -15.81 -1.05 -12.38
C TYR A 32 -14.31 -1.05 -12.14
N TYR A 33 -13.54 -1.29 -13.19
CA TYR A 33 -12.09 -1.26 -13.19
C TYR A 33 -11.61 -0.34 -14.30
N THR A 34 -10.57 0.42 -14.03
CA THR A 34 -9.88 1.15 -15.09
C THR A 34 -8.78 0.28 -15.66
N VAL A 35 -8.89 -0.02 -16.94
CA VAL A 35 -7.85 -0.72 -17.68
C VAL A 35 -7.13 0.28 -18.57
N GLY A 36 -5.81 0.29 -18.49
CA GLY A 36 -4.98 1.16 -19.30
C GLY A 36 -3.62 0.53 -19.52
N ALA A 37 -2.73 1.28 -20.16
CA ALA A 37 -1.36 0.87 -20.30
C ALA A 37 -0.40 1.86 -19.65
N PHE A 38 0.69 1.36 -19.10
CA PHE A 38 1.78 2.17 -18.59
C PHE A 38 3.03 1.92 -19.44
N ARG A 39 3.63 2.98 -19.99
CA ARG A 39 4.88 2.89 -20.75
C ARG A 39 6.06 2.95 -19.79
N GLY A 40 6.69 1.80 -19.57
CA GLY A 40 7.98 1.75 -18.88
C GLY A 40 9.14 2.06 -19.82
N GLY A 41 10.37 2.03 -19.28
CA GLY A 41 11.57 2.33 -20.05
C GLY A 41 11.84 1.36 -21.20
N CYS A 42 11.51 0.07 -21.03
CA CYS A 42 11.82 -0.99 -22.01
C CYS A 42 10.58 -1.67 -22.61
N GLN A 43 9.41 -1.56 -21.96
CA GLN A 43 8.19 -2.22 -22.41
C GLN A 43 6.93 -1.49 -21.92
N ARG A 44 5.81 -1.83 -22.55
CA ARG A 44 4.47 -1.38 -22.17
C ARG A 44 3.83 -2.44 -21.26
N TYR A 45 3.25 -2.00 -20.16
CA TYR A 45 2.54 -2.85 -19.20
C TYR A 45 1.05 -2.61 -19.29
N ARG A 46 0.23 -3.66 -19.25
CA ARG A 46 -1.21 -3.55 -19.07
C ARG A 46 -1.54 -3.49 -17.59
N ILE A 47 -2.21 -2.42 -17.18
CA ILE A 47 -2.56 -2.14 -15.80
C ILE A 47 -4.08 -2.28 -15.64
N VAL A 48 -4.51 -2.98 -14.61
CA VAL A 48 -5.85 -2.82 -14.05
C VAL A 48 -5.74 -2.01 -12.75
N LEU A 49 -6.56 -0.98 -12.63
CA LEU A 49 -6.58 -0.06 -11.50
C LEU A 49 -7.98 -0.07 -10.89
N ARG A 50 -8.05 -0.11 -9.55
CA ARG A 50 -9.31 -0.12 -8.82
C ARG A 50 -9.23 0.74 -7.56
N GLU A 51 -10.21 1.62 -7.40
CA GLU A 51 -10.53 2.21 -6.10
C GLU A 51 -11.29 1.18 -5.25
N THR A 52 -10.80 0.88 -4.05
CA THR A 52 -11.33 -0.20 -3.21
C THR A 52 -12.25 0.29 -2.10
N GLY A 53 -11.80 1.29 -1.35
CA GLY A 53 -12.27 1.60 -0.01
C GLY A 53 -11.19 1.35 1.05
N SER A 54 -11.36 1.93 2.23
CA SER A 54 -10.33 2.01 3.29
C SER A 54 -10.52 1.02 4.42
N ARG A 55 -10.95 -0.21 4.11
CA ARG A 55 -11.11 -1.29 5.09
C ARG A 55 -10.45 -2.56 4.58
N ASN A 56 -9.79 -3.29 5.47
CA ASN A 56 -9.09 -4.54 5.12
C ASN A 56 -9.98 -5.52 4.37
N ASN A 57 -11.23 -5.73 4.82
CA ASN A 57 -12.17 -6.63 4.17
C ASN A 57 -12.57 -6.17 2.75
N GLU A 58 -12.68 -4.87 2.52
CA GLU A 58 -13.02 -4.31 1.20
C GLU A 58 -11.85 -4.50 0.22
N VAL A 59 -10.63 -4.22 0.67
CA VAL A 59 -9.41 -4.40 -0.13
C VAL A 59 -9.15 -5.87 -0.41
N ALA A 60 -9.33 -6.76 0.58
CA ALA A 60 -9.19 -8.20 0.39
C ALA A 60 -10.17 -8.75 -0.66
N LEU A 61 -11.45 -8.33 -0.62
CA LEU A 61 -12.44 -8.71 -1.63
C LEU A 61 -12.12 -8.14 -3.00
N ALA A 62 -11.63 -6.90 -3.07
CA ALA A 62 -11.21 -6.29 -4.33
C ALA A 62 -9.99 -7.00 -4.92
N ALA A 63 -9.02 -7.38 -4.10
CA ALA A 63 -7.84 -8.14 -4.50
C ALA A 63 -8.22 -9.53 -5.04
N GLU A 64 -9.06 -10.27 -4.31
CA GLU A 64 -9.56 -11.58 -4.74
C GLU A 64 -10.24 -11.49 -6.12
N ARG A 65 -11.14 -10.53 -6.30
CA ARG A 65 -11.86 -10.34 -7.56
C ARG A 65 -10.92 -9.90 -8.68
N ALA A 66 -10.00 -8.97 -8.42
CA ALA A 66 -9.02 -8.55 -9.41
C ALA A 66 -8.15 -9.72 -9.87
N ILE A 67 -7.73 -10.59 -8.93
CA ILE A 67 -6.98 -11.81 -9.23
C ILE A 67 -7.81 -12.75 -10.10
N ARG A 68 -9.05 -13.05 -9.70
CA ARG A 68 -9.95 -13.94 -10.44
C ARG A 68 -10.23 -13.45 -11.86
N GLN A 69 -10.54 -12.16 -12.02
CA GLN A 69 -11.01 -11.60 -13.29
C GLN A 69 -9.87 -11.29 -14.27
N TYR A 70 -8.72 -10.88 -13.77
CA TYR A 70 -7.65 -10.33 -14.61
C TYR A 70 -6.36 -11.14 -14.59
N GLN A 71 -6.21 -12.08 -13.65
CA GLN A 71 -5.01 -12.89 -13.44
C GLN A 71 -3.72 -12.07 -13.60
N PRO A 72 -3.55 -10.99 -12.80
CA PRO A 72 -2.37 -10.15 -12.87
C PRO A 72 -1.14 -10.93 -12.41
N LYS A 73 0.04 -10.60 -12.96
CA LYS A 73 1.31 -11.20 -12.50
C LYS A 73 1.78 -10.59 -11.18
N ILE A 74 1.41 -9.33 -10.94
CA ILE A 74 1.79 -8.54 -9.77
C ILE A 74 0.55 -7.80 -9.26
N ILE A 75 0.40 -7.72 -7.94
CA ILE A 75 -0.57 -6.84 -7.30
C ILE A 75 0.18 -5.83 -6.42
N ILE A 76 -0.24 -4.57 -6.46
CA ILE A 76 0.32 -3.48 -5.68
C ILE A 76 -0.83 -2.79 -4.97
N LEU A 77 -0.76 -2.68 -3.64
CA LEU A 77 -1.54 -1.71 -2.89
C LEU A 77 -0.74 -0.41 -2.83
N ALA A 78 -1.34 0.68 -3.26
CA ALA A 78 -0.68 1.99 -3.29
C ALA A 78 -1.61 3.03 -2.64
N GLY A 79 -1.13 3.62 -1.55
CA GLY A 79 -1.86 4.63 -0.81
C GLY A 79 -0.99 5.41 0.17
N ILE A 80 -1.64 6.24 0.98
CA ILE A 80 -1.03 7.01 2.06
C ILE A 80 -0.97 6.19 3.35
N ALA A 81 -0.06 6.55 4.25
CA ALA A 81 0.05 5.95 5.56
C ALA A 81 0.49 6.98 6.61
N GLY A 82 0.18 6.71 7.87
CA GLY A 82 0.67 7.47 9.01
C GLY A 82 2.09 7.05 9.37
N GLY A 83 3.01 8.01 9.48
CA GLY A 83 4.38 7.74 9.92
C GLY A 83 4.46 7.35 11.41
N VAL A 84 5.21 6.28 11.72
CA VAL A 84 5.39 5.79 13.10
C VAL A 84 6.82 6.04 13.59
N LYS A 85 7.81 5.69 12.76
CA LYS A 85 9.22 5.75 13.13
C LYS A 85 10.07 6.10 11.90
N ASP A 86 11.07 6.97 12.09
CA ASP A 86 12.10 7.35 11.11
C ASP A 86 11.62 8.09 9.84
N VAL A 87 10.32 8.03 9.53
CA VAL A 87 9.69 8.62 8.34
C VAL A 87 9.02 9.95 8.64
N VAL A 88 9.02 10.86 7.68
CA VAL A 88 8.26 12.12 7.74
C VAL A 88 7.27 12.24 6.57
N VAL A 89 6.39 13.23 6.63
CA VAL A 89 5.43 13.49 5.55
C VAL A 89 6.17 13.69 4.23
N GLY A 90 5.75 12.94 3.21
CA GLY A 90 6.34 12.96 1.88
C GLY A 90 7.33 11.81 1.62
N ASP A 91 7.87 11.18 2.66
CA ASP A 91 8.68 9.96 2.49
C ASP A 91 7.84 8.80 1.96
N VAL A 92 8.50 7.85 1.31
CA VAL A 92 7.90 6.63 0.76
C VAL A 92 8.30 5.45 1.63
N VAL A 93 7.33 4.64 2.04
CA VAL A 93 7.56 3.36 2.72
C VAL A 93 7.20 2.23 1.78
N VAL A 94 8.18 1.38 1.48
CA VAL A 94 7.96 0.09 0.82
C VAL A 94 7.82 -0.97 1.91
N GLY A 95 6.61 -1.50 2.06
CA GLY A 95 6.32 -2.55 3.02
C GLY A 95 7.21 -3.78 2.80
N THR A 96 7.78 -4.32 3.88
CA THR A 96 8.45 -5.64 3.85
C THR A 96 7.56 -6.76 4.41
N GLN A 97 6.64 -6.40 5.28
CA GLN A 97 5.60 -7.26 5.86
C GLN A 97 4.48 -6.41 6.43
N ALA A 98 3.28 -6.99 6.49
CA ALA A 98 2.13 -6.43 7.18
C ALA A 98 2.06 -6.97 8.62
N TYR A 99 1.79 -6.10 9.57
CA TYR A 99 1.46 -6.47 10.94
C TYR A 99 -0.02 -6.19 11.21
N GLY A 100 -0.81 -7.24 11.44
CA GLY A 100 -2.17 -7.11 11.96
C GLY A 100 -2.12 -6.78 13.44
N TYR A 101 -1.98 -5.50 13.80
CA TYR A 101 -1.71 -5.09 15.20
C TYR A 101 -2.91 -5.28 16.12
N GLU A 102 -4.11 -5.45 15.55
CA GLU A 102 -5.35 -5.70 16.29
C GLU A 102 -5.55 -7.19 16.61
N ALA A 103 -4.71 -8.08 16.08
CA ALA A 103 -4.78 -9.50 16.39
C ALA A 103 -4.33 -9.74 17.83
N GLY A 104 -5.23 -10.26 18.66
CA GLY A 104 -4.94 -10.52 20.07
C GLY A 104 -6.14 -10.99 20.87
N LYS A 105 -5.96 -11.02 22.19
CA LYS A 105 -7.00 -11.39 23.15
C LYS A 105 -7.27 -10.20 24.08
N SER A 106 -8.52 -9.75 24.13
CA SER A 106 -8.96 -8.79 25.16
C SER A 106 -9.24 -9.54 26.47
N THR A 107 -8.71 -9.02 27.58
CA THR A 107 -8.87 -9.58 28.93
C THR A 107 -9.07 -8.46 29.94
N ASP A 108 -9.49 -8.81 31.16
CA ASP A 108 -9.63 -7.84 32.26
C ASP A 108 -8.29 -7.16 32.63
N ALA A 109 -7.15 -7.80 32.30
CA ALA A 109 -5.81 -7.25 32.50
C ALA A 109 -5.32 -6.39 31.31
N GLY A 110 -6.14 -6.24 30.26
CA GLY A 110 -5.81 -5.50 29.04
C GLY A 110 -5.68 -6.39 27.80
N PHE A 111 -5.21 -5.79 26.71
CA PHE A 111 -5.00 -6.45 25.43
C PHE A 111 -3.70 -7.24 25.41
N SER A 112 -3.79 -8.54 25.06
CA SER A 112 -2.65 -9.42 24.84
C SER A 112 -2.47 -9.65 23.34
N SER A 113 -1.47 -8.99 22.76
CA SER A 113 -1.15 -9.06 21.33
C SER A 113 -0.78 -10.49 20.92
N ARG A 114 -1.32 -10.91 19.77
CA ARG A 114 -0.98 -12.15 19.07
C ARG A 114 -0.58 -11.79 17.64
N PRO A 115 0.70 -11.42 17.42
CA PRO A 115 1.16 -10.93 16.13
C PRO A 115 0.78 -11.85 14.98
N ASN A 116 -0.01 -11.32 14.05
CA ASN A 116 -0.19 -11.90 12.72
C ASN A 116 0.73 -11.15 11.77
N VAL A 117 1.66 -11.86 11.15
CA VAL A 117 2.70 -11.29 10.29
C VAL A 117 2.59 -11.91 8.91
N LEU A 118 2.36 -11.07 7.91
CA LEU A 118 2.27 -11.50 6.51
C LEU A 118 3.43 -10.88 5.72
N PRO A 119 4.39 -11.69 5.24
CA PRO A 119 5.49 -11.16 4.44
C PRO A 119 5.02 -10.75 3.03
N TYR A 120 5.59 -9.68 2.49
CA TYR A 120 5.40 -9.32 1.08
C TYR A 120 6.40 -10.05 0.16
N SER A 121 6.16 -9.98 -1.15
CA SER A 121 7.05 -10.62 -2.15
C SER A 121 8.47 -10.08 -2.04
N ARG A 122 9.40 -11.00 -1.75
CA ARG A 122 10.83 -10.71 -1.69
C ARG A 122 11.36 -10.18 -3.02
N GLU A 123 10.89 -10.74 -4.13
CA GLU A 123 11.29 -10.34 -5.48
C GLU A 123 10.92 -8.89 -5.77
N LEU A 124 9.70 -8.47 -5.40
CA LEU A 124 9.25 -7.09 -5.57
C LEU A 124 9.99 -6.12 -4.64
N ILE A 125 10.30 -6.54 -3.41
CA ILE A 125 11.11 -5.74 -2.48
C ILE A 125 12.52 -5.50 -3.04
N GLU A 126 13.19 -6.56 -3.54
CA GLU A 126 14.52 -6.41 -4.15
C GLU A 126 14.48 -5.55 -5.41
N LEU A 127 13.44 -5.68 -6.24
CA LEU A 127 13.24 -4.81 -7.39
C LEU A 127 13.05 -3.35 -6.96
N ALA A 128 12.25 -3.08 -5.94
CA ALA A 128 12.05 -1.73 -5.41
C ALA A 128 13.36 -1.10 -4.89
N LYS A 129 14.24 -1.90 -4.26
CA LYS A 129 15.60 -1.44 -3.87
C LYS A 129 16.47 -1.09 -5.08
N VAL A 130 16.35 -1.82 -6.20
CA VAL A 130 17.04 -1.48 -7.46
C VAL A 130 16.49 -0.17 -8.04
N VAL A 131 15.17 -0.01 -8.07
CA VAL A 131 14.51 1.22 -8.53
C VAL A 131 14.97 2.42 -7.70
N GLU A 132 15.00 2.29 -6.38
CA GLU A 132 15.46 3.37 -5.50
C GLU A 132 16.94 3.73 -5.74
N ARG A 133 17.83 2.73 -5.81
CA ARG A 133 19.26 2.94 -6.08
C ARG A 133 19.52 3.62 -7.42
N SER A 134 18.68 3.36 -8.43
CA SER A 134 18.82 4.00 -9.74
C SER A 134 18.51 5.50 -9.70
N GLY A 135 17.68 5.95 -8.74
CA GLY A 135 17.20 7.34 -8.65
C GLY A 135 16.32 7.82 -9.81
N ALA A 136 16.15 7.04 -10.88
CA ALA A 136 15.46 7.46 -12.10
C ALA A 136 13.97 7.80 -11.87
N TRP A 137 13.35 7.18 -10.86
CA TRP A 137 11.97 7.49 -10.49
C TRP A 137 11.78 8.93 -10.02
N ARG A 138 12.82 9.55 -9.44
CA ARG A 138 12.79 10.95 -8.97
C ARG A 138 12.59 11.96 -10.10
N GLN A 139 12.93 11.59 -11.34
CA GLN A 139 12.68 12.43 -12.53
C GLN A 139 11.19 12.63 -12.81
N ARG A 140 10.32 11.79 -12.21
CA ARG A 140 8.86 11.89 -12.30
C ARG A 140 8.23 12.70 -11.15
N LEU A 141 9.04 13.21 -10.22
CA LEU A 141 8.55 14.09 -9.17
C LEU A 141 8.18 15.48 -9.75
N PRO A 142 7.21 16.19 -9.16
CA PRO A 142 6.98 17.60 -9.45
C PRO A 142 8.26 18.43 -9.35
N THR A 143 8.40 19.44 -10.21
CA THR A 143 9.62 20.27 -10.34
C THR A 143 10.04 20.98 -9.05
N HIS A 144 9.12 21.19 -8.11
CA HIS A 144 9.36 21.90 -6.85
C HIS A 144 9.27 20.99 -5.62
N THR A 145 9.43 19.68 -5.77
CA THR A 145 9.46 18.75 -4.63
C THR A 145 10.69 19.00 -3.77
N SER A 146 10.48 19.58 -2.58
CA SER A 146 11.50 19.81 -1.56
C SER A 146 10.90 19.66 -0.16
N PRO A 147 11.52 18.90 0.77
CA PRO A 147 12.70 18.07 0.54
C PRO A 147 12.40 16.91 -0.43
N LEU A 148 13.46 16.34 -1.00
CA LEU A 148 13.30 15.11 -1.80
C LEU A 148 12.85 13.96 -0.89
N PRO A 149 11.86 13.16 -1.32
CA PRO A 149 11.39 12.02 -0.55
C PRO A 149 12.52 11.00 -0.35
N LYS A 150 12.65 10.51 0.89
CA LYS A 150 13.45 9.33 1.20
C LYS A 150 12.59 8.08 1.05
N VAL A 151 13.24 6.98 0.73
CA VAL A 151 12.58 5.67 0.62
C VAL A 151 13.05 4.79 1.77
N TYR A 152 12.11 4.27 2.53
CA TYR A 152 12.37 3.32 3.61
C TYR A 152 11.75 1.97 3.28
N PHE A 153 12.40 0.92 3.77
CA PHE A 153 11.94 -0.46 3.62
C PHE A 153 11.73 -1.02 5.00
N GLY A 154 10.49 -1.39 5.34
CA GLY A 154 10.20 -1.96 6.65
C GLY A 154 8.74 -2.32 6.85
N PRO A 155 8.38 -2.78 8.06
CA PRO A 155 7.03 -3.24 8.36
C PRO A 155 6.00 -2.10 8.35
N ILE A 156 4.80 -2.45 7.91
CA ILE A 156 3.61 -1.60 7.95
C ILE A 156 2.59 -2.25 8.88
N ALA A 157 2.04 -1.49 9.83
CA ALA A 157 0.98 -1.96 10.70
C ALA A 157 -0.39 -1.66 10.08
N SER A 158 -1.22 -2.68 9.91
CA SER A 158 -2.56 -2.60 9.33
C SER A 158 -3.62 -2.96 10.36
N GLY A 159 -4.73 -2.21 10.38
CA GLY A 159 -5.90 -2.47 11.21
C GLY A 159 -7.10 -1.64 10.79
N ASP A 160 -8.28 -1.93 11.32
CA ASP A 160 -9.53 -1.28 10.87
C ASP A 160 -9.82 0.04 11.61
N GLN A 161 -8.81 0.65 12.25
CA GLN A 161 -8.93 1.90 13.00
C GLN A 161 -8.09 3.03 12.41
N VAL A 162 -8.70 4.21 12.32
CA VAL A 162 -7.96 5.46 12.09
C VAL A 162 -7.23 5.87 13.38
N VAL A 163 -5.91 5.69 13.42
CA VAL A 163 -5.08 6.06 14.57
C VAL A 163 -4.71 7.55 14.51
N ALA A 164 -5.57 8.41 15.05
CA ALA A 164 -5.39 9.87 15.00
C ALA A 164 -4.55 10.46 16.16
N SER A 165 -4.00 9.63 17.06
CA SER A 165 -3.27 10.12 18.24
C SER A 165 -2.20 9.14 18.69
N THR A 166 -1.00 9.66 18.96
CA THR A 166 0.12 8.90 19.55
C THR A 166 -0.12 8.50 21.01
N ARG A 167 -1.18 9.02 21.64
CA ARG A 167 -1.62 8.62 22.98
C ARG A 167 -2.70 7.53 22.96
N SER A 168 -3.22 7.16 21.79
CA SER A 168 -4.22 6.09 21.67
C SER A 168 -3.69 4.76 22.17
N GLU A 169 -4.60 3.86 22.54
CA GLU A 169 -4.25 2.48 22.90
C GLU A 169 -3.62 1.75 21.71
N ALA A 170 -4.21 1.87 20.51
CA ALA A 170 -3.67 1.29 19.27
C ALA A 170 -2.20 1.70 19.02
N TYR A 171 -1.88 3.00 19.10
CA TYR A 171 -0.50 3.47 18.92
C TYR A 171 0.44 2.91 19.99
N ARG A 172 -0.01 2.85 21.27
CA ARG A 172 0.77 2.25 22.35
C ARG A 172 1.03 0.76 22.11
N THR A 173 0.04 0.01 21.64
CA THR A 173 0.17 -1.40 21.25
C THR A 173 1.20 -1.57 20.13
N ILE A 174 1.11 -0.76 19.06
CA ILE A 174 2.08 -0.75 17.96
C ILE A 174 3.50 -0.50 18.50
N LYS A 175 3.68 0.54 19.34
CA LYS A 175 5.00 0.86 19.91
C LYS A 175 5.55 -0.21 20.85
N ALA A 176 4.70 -0.91 21.59
CA ALA A 176 5.11 -1.92 22.56
C ALA A 176 5.42 -3.28 21.92
N HIS A 177 4.62 -3.70 20.94
CA HIS A 177 4.65 -5.07 20.40
C HIS A 177 5.17 -5.17 18.96
N TYR A 178 5.21 -4.05 18.23
CA TYR A 178 5.59 -3.95 16.82
C TYR A 178 6.55 -2.77 16.62
N ASN A 179 7.56 -2.67 17.48
CA ASN A 179 8.36 -1.44 17.67
C ASN A 179 9.24 -1.02 16.47
N ASP A 180 9.38 -1.90 15.49
CA ASP A 180 10.07 -1.71 14.21
C ASP A 180 9.15 -1.20 13.09
N THR A 181 7.85 -1.02 13.38
CA THR A 181 6.86 -0.45 12.45
C THR A 181 7.30 0.93 11.97
N LEU A 182 7.37 1.12 10.65
CA LEU A 182 7.69 2.41 10.02
C LEU A 182 6.45 3.25 9.75
N ALA A 183 5.38 2.60 9.31
CA ALA A 183 4.12 3.24 8.95
C ALA A 183 2.90 2.42 9.40
N LEU A 184 1.76 3.08 9.53
CA LEU A 184 0.47 2.45 9.82
C LEU A 184 -0.61 2.90 8.82
N GLU A 185 -1.48 1.99 8.42
CA GLU A 185 -2.61 2.21 7.50
C GLU A 185 -3.74 1.20 7.82
N MET A 186 -4.69 0.98 6.89
CA MET A 186 -5.91 0.21 7.16
C MET A 186 -6.22 -0.92 6.15
N GLU A 187 -5.29 -1.30 5.27
CA GLU A 187 -5.60 -2.08 4.07
C GLU A 187 -4.58 -3.17 3.68
N SER A 188 -3.45 -3.27 4.39
CA SER A 188 -2.23 -4.00 3.98
C SER A 188 -2.11 -5.49 4.31
#